data_AF-A0A6J2XRC1-F1
#
_entry.id   AF-A0A6J2XRC1-F1
#
_cell.length_a   1.000
_cell.length_b   1.000
_cell.length_c   1.000
_cell.angle_alpha   90.00
_cell.angle_beta   90.00
_cell.angle_gamma   90.00
#
_symmetry.space_group_name_H-M   'P 1'
#
loop_
_entity.id
_entity.type
_entity.pdbx_description
1 polymer ?
#
loop_
_entity_poly.entity_id
_entity_poly.type
_entity_poly.pdbx_seq_one_letter_code
_entity_poly.pdbx_strand_id
1 'polypeptide(L)'
;MACYKKFTIDQQTDVLKTFNGMDSKNEQDLHLQRLMECFQIKRRRGQLEKRKASFKFFCLRNNDRVAVCRQAFMNLHVITQKRVYRITTLLAQGLTPKDKRGLNVKSHCISGDICKQIHEHISSFPTKSTHYGQNEISYLDARLNVKIMYQLFKSLYPDSTVKYEFYLKYFHENFNLRFGRPQIDVCSSCEELETKLKNPHLSQTVKLTVEGELQVHKRRSKKFYNELRATRELCKSDETVCGLVFDFMQNLPLPHIPVQEIFYMRQIWVYAFCVTNLKDNSTRMYVYSEGTAKKGANEVCSFLLDYITECVPETAKTLLLFSDSCPGQNKNHTLIRFCLGLVESGRFENIIQRFPIRGHSFLDCDRTFGLFKRSIKKADRIYHPMEYVELMANAKSNITVKVIRTEDIKDFNKWWPTLYKKTVLSAESYGRNVPRQQKQSFTPASFMEFKYLQNGSLQTSEFIGGLKKHTFQLKQPGIRPNPSKIFDALDIAYPEKKVPINKHKVDAVRNLLKYIPEENEDCRKFYEDYLTWPTTMEEN
;
A
#
# COMPACT_ATOMS: atom_id res chain seq x y z
N MET A 1 49.73 32.06 50.62
CA MET A 1 49.77 33.21 49.68
C MET A 1 51.19 33.75 49.37
N ALA A 2 52.26 33.33 50.05
CA ALA A 2 53.61 33.91 49.86
C ALA A 2 54.19 33.78 48.44
N CYS A 3 53.93 32.67 47.72
CA CYS A 3 54.43 32.49 46.34
C CYS A 3 53.67 33.31 45.29
N TYR A 4 52.42 33.69 45.55
CA TYR A 4 51.58 34.47 44.63
C TYR A 4 52.01 35.94 44.61
N LYS A 5 52.45 36.46 45.76
CA LYS A 5 53.04 37.81 45.92
C LYS A 5 54.40 37.99 45.22
N LYS A 6 54.98 36.95 44.61
CA LYS A 6 56.22 37.03 43.81
C LYS A 6 56.02 37.67 42.44
N PHE A 7 54.76 37.88 42.03
CA PHE A 7 54.37 38.44 40.75
C PHE A 7 53.60 39.75 41.02
N THR A 8 53.99 40.83 40.35
CA THR A 8 53.20 42.08 40.33
C THR A 8 51.87 41.87 39.60
N ILE A 9 50.91 42.78 39.78
CA ILE A 9 49.60 42.68 39.12
C ILE A 9 49.75 42.60 37.59
N ASP A 10 50.66 43.38 37.02
CA ASP A 10 50.95 43.36 35.58
C ASP A 10 51.51 42.00 35.15
N GLN A 11 52.47 41.44 35.91
CA GLN A 11 53.05 40.12 35.62
C GLN A 11 52.03 38.98 35.73
N GLN A 12 51.08 39.08 36.68
CA GLN A 12 49.99 38.12 36.79
C GLN A 12 49.08 38.19 35.56
N THR A 13 48.79 39.40 35.11
CA THR A 13 47.96 39.65 33.93
C THR A 13 48.63 39.13 32.66
N ASP A 14 49.94 39.30 32.53
CA ASP A 14 50.71 38.82 31.38
C ASP A 14 50.73 37.28 31.31
N VAL A 15 50.98 36.60 32.43
CA VAL A 15 50.91 35.13 32.50
C VAL A 15 49.55 34.62 32.02
N LEU A 16 48.47 35.27 32.44
CA LEU A 16 47.13 34.88 32.06
C LEU A 16 46.80 35.21 30.60
N LYS A 17 47.23 36.37 30.09
CA LYS A 17 47.07 36.77 28.68
C LYS A 17 47.81 35.81 27.75
N THR A 18 49.06 35.48 28.05
CA THR A 18 49.85 34.52 27.25
C THR A 18 49.21 33.13 27.27
N PHE A 19 48.75 32.66 28.43
CA PHE A 19 48.10 31.35 28.54
C PHE A 19 46.75 31.28 27.79
N ASN A 20 45.93 32.33 27.90
CA ASN A 20 44.62 32.38 27.25
C ASN A 20 44.70 32.67 25.74
N GLY A 21 45.81 33.25 25.27
CA GLY A 21 46.04 33.51 23.84
C GLY A 21 46.47 32.29 23.01
N MET A 22 46.54 31.09 23.58
CA MET A 22 46.87 29.86 22.85
C MET A 22 45.63 29.30 22.13
N ASP A 23 45.82 28.81 20.89
CA ASP A 23 44.73 28.48 19.96
C ASP A 23 43.94 27.23 20.36
N SER A 24 44.57 26.31 21.10
CA SER A 24 43.93 25.06 21.48
C SER A 24 44.15 24.66 22.94
N LYS A 25 43.22 23.88 23.49
CA LYS A 25 43.40 23.28 24.82
C LYS A 25 44.62 22.36 24.88
N ASN A 26 44.96 21.71 23.77
CA ASN A 26 46.16 20.87 23.68
C ASN A 26 47.42 21.71 23.85
N GLU A 27 47.50 22.87 23.20
CA GLU A 27 48.61 23.82 23.37
C GLU A 27 48.69 24.34 24.80
N GLN A 28 47.56 24.76 25.39
CA GLN A 28 47.50 25.17 26.79
C GLN A 28 48.01 24.08 27.73
N ASP A 29 47.53 22.84 27.57
CA ASP A 29 47.93 21.73 28.44
C ASP A 29 49.40 21.34 28.24
N LEU A 30 49.91 21.44 27.01
CA LEU A 30 51.33 21.24 26.69
C LEU A 30 52.19 22.33 27.33
N HIS A 31 51.77 23.59 27.26
CA HIS A 31 52.44 24.71 27.90
C HIS A 31 52.52 24.52 29.42
N LEU A 32 51.40 24.17 30.07
CA LEU A 32 51.36 23.87 31.50
C LEU A 32 52.27 22.69 31.86
N GLN A 33 52.31 21.64 31.03
CA GLN A 33 53.19 20.49 31.24
C GLN A 33 54.67 20.89 31.19
N ARG A 34 55.06 21.78 30.26
CA ARG A 34 56.45 22.29 30.16
C ARG A 34 56.88 23.05 31.41
N LEU A 35 55.94 23.67 32.12
CA LEU A 35 56.18 24.41 33.37
C LEU A 35 56.16 23.51 34.62
N MET A 36 56.14 22.18 34.45
CA MET A 36 56.19 21.21 35.52
C MET A 36 57.42 20.31 35.36
N GLU A 37 58.04 19.98 36.48
CA GLU A 37 59.15 19.02 36.51
C GLU A 37 58.80 17.87 37.46
N CYS A 38 58.95 16.64 36.98
CA CYS A 38 58.66 15.42 37.73
C CYS A 38 59.94 14.83 38.32
N PHE A 39 59.92 14.49 39.61
CA PHE A 39 61.05 13.91 40.33
C PHE A 39 60.62 12.65 41.10
N GLN A 40 61.52 11.68 41.15
CA GLN A 40 61.39 10.51 42.01
C GLN A 40 61.47 10.92 43.48
N ILE A 41 60.62 10.33 44.31
CA ILE A 41 60.54 10.64 45.74
C ILE A 41 61.75 10.04 46.45
N LYS A 42 62.68 10.88 46.91
CA LYS A 42 63.94 10.44 47.57
C LYS A 42 63.76 9.96 49.01
N ARG A 43 62.66 10.30 49.70
CA ARG A 43 62.40 9.90 51.11
C ARG A 43 60.89 9.77 51.35
N ARG A 44 60.43 8.62 51.85
CA ARG A 44 59.01 8.37 52.18
C ARG A 44 58.82 8.47 53.70
N ARG A 45 57.77 9.15 54.16
CA ARG A 45 57.38 9.20 55.59
C ARG A 45 55.96 8.63 55.71
N GLY A 46 55.82 7.50 56.39
CA GLY A 46 54.53 6.82 56.64
C GLY A 46 54.12 5.77 55.61
N GLN A 47 53.42 4.72 56.05
CA GLN A 47 53.10 3.49 55.30
C GLN A 47 51.91 3.60 54.32
N LEU A 48 51.23 4.75 54.19
CA LEU A 48 49.92 4.84 53.53
C LEU A 48 49.79 5.86 52.38
N GLU A 49 50.88 6.33 51.75
CA GLU A 49 50.77 7.22 50.57
C GLU A 49 51.08 6.54 49.23
N LYS A 50 50.09 6.51 48.33
CA LYS A 50 50.13 5.95 46.96
C LYS A 50 50.88 6.80 45.92
N ARG A 51 51.54 7.90 46.30
CA ARG A 51 52.17 8.83 45.33
C ARG A 51 53.51 8.28 44.83
N LYS A 52 53.60 8.04 43.52
CA LYS A 52 54.81 7.50 42.87
C LYS A 52 55.83 8.58 42.46
N ALA A 53 55.42 9.86 42.42
CA ALA A 53 56.28 10.97 41.99
C ALA A 53 55.95 12.29 42.71
N SER A 54 56.93 13.20 42.78
CA SER A 54 56.77 14.58 43.26
C SER A 54 56.95 15.57 42.10
N PHE A 55 56.40 16.77 42.22
CA PHE A 55 56.39 17.76 41.13
C PHE A 55 56.82 19.14 41.63
N LYS A 56 57.65 19.83 40.85
CA LYS A 56 57.92 21.27 40.97
C LYS A 56 57.13 22.01 39.90
N PHE A 57 56.63 23.20 40.26
CA PHE A 57 55.84 24.06 39.38
C PHE A 57 56.57 25.38 39.16
N PHE A 58 56.51 25.89 37.94
CA PHE A 58 57.15 27.12 37.54
C PHE A 58 56.15 28.04 36.84
N CYS A 59 56.36 29.35 36.91
CA CYS A 59 55.68 30.32 36.06
C CYS A 59 56.75 31.18 35.38
N LEU A 60 56.47 31.66 34.17
CA LEU A 60 57.36 32.56 33.45
C LEU A 60 57.16 33.98 33.97
N ARG A 61 58.26 34.66 34.31
CA ARG A 61 58.30 36.08 34.67
C ARG A 61 59.36 36.72 33.79
N ASN A 62 58.97 37.55 32.82
CA ASN A 62 59.89 38.14 31.84
C ASN A 62 60.82 37.09 31.18
N ASN A 63 60.24 35.94 30.80
CA ASN A 63 60.91 34.74 30.28
C ASN A 63 61.77 33.91 31.28
N ASP A 64 61.92 34.36 32.52
CA ASP A 64 62.58 33.56 33.55
C ASP A 64 61.63 32.57 34.22
N ARG A 65 62.09 31.34 34.46
CA ARG A 65 61.34 30.33 35.22
C ARG A 65 61.44 30.59 36.72
N VAL A 66 60.33 31.01 37.33
CA VAL A 66 60.23 31.22 38.77
C VAL A 66 59.50 30.06 39.43
N ALA A 67 60.13 29.42 40.41
CA ALA A 67 59.53 28.33 41.17
C ALA A 67 58.38 28.83 42.08
N VAL A 68 57.22 28.20 41.95
CA VAL A 68 55.99 28.52 42.66
C VAL A 68 55.38 27.29 43.33
N CYS A 69 54.56 27.51 44.36
CA CYS A 69 53.76 26.42 44.91
C CYS A 69 52.60 26.06 43.97
N ARG A 70 52.09 24.82 44.09
CA ARG A 70 50.97 24.32 43.28
C ARG A 70 49.74 25.25 43.31
N GLN A 71 49.43 25.82 44.48
CA GLN A 71 48.30 26.74 44.62
C GLN A 71 48.51 28.04 43.84
N ALA A 72 49.72 28.61 43.87
CA ALA A 72 50.03 29.80 43.09
C ALA A 72 50.00 29.49 41.59
N PHE A 73 50.52 28.34 41.16
CA PHE A 73 50.45 27.89 39.77
C PHE A 73 49.00 27.80 39.25
N MET A 74 48.09 27.24 40.06
CA MET A 74 46.67 27.17 39.72
C MET A 74 46.02 28.54 39.62
N ASN A 75 46.30 29.43 40.58
CA ASN A 75 45.69 30.74 40.62
C ASN A 75 46.19 31.62 39.47
N LEU A 76 47.48 31.59 39.15
CA LEU A 76 48.10 32.40 38.09
C LEU A 76 47.58 32.03 36.69
N HIS A 77 47.30 30.74 36.44
CA HIS A 77 46.76 30.27 35.16
C HIS A 77 45.23 30.09 35.16
N VAL A 78 44.57 30.38 36.29
CA VAL A 78 43.12 30.18 36.48
C VAL A 78 42.67 28.77 36.07
N ILE A 79 43.38 27.75 36.58
CA ILE A 79 43.10 26.34 36.27
C ILE A 79 42.72 25.54 37.52
N THR A 80 41.91 24.51 37.31
CA THR A 80 41.44 23.64 38.40
C THR A 80 42.47 22.61 38.83
N GLN A 81 42.36 22.18 40.08
CA GLN A 81 43.16 21.10 40.66
C GLN A 81 43.09 19.79 39.84
N LYS A 82 41.92 19.49 39.26
CA LYS A 82 41.71 18.32 38.39
C LYS A 82 42.55 18.40 37.11
N ARG A 83 42.62 19.59 36.49
CA ARG A 83 43.44 19.82 35.29
C ARG A 83 44.93 19.61 35.59
N VAL A 84 45.41 20.18 36.70
CA VAL A 84 46.80 19.98 37.18
C VAL A 84 47.09 18.51 37.45
N TYR A 85 46.20 17.81 38.18
CA TYR A 85 46.39 16.39 38.50
C TYR A 85 46.51 15.51 37.25
N ARG A 86 45.67 15.77 36.24
CA ARG A 86 45.73 15.03 34.97
C ARG A 86 47.08 15.25 34.28
N ILE A 87 47.53 16.49 34.15
CA ILE A 87 48.79 16.83 33.48
C ILE A 87 49.99 16.23 34.24
N THR A 88 50.02 16.31 35.57
CA THR A 88 51.11 15.70 36.35
C THR A 88 51.12 14.17 36.23
N THR A 89 49.95 13.53 36.12
CA THR A 89 49.86 12.08 35.94
C THR A 89 50.42 11.66 34.58
N LEU A 90 50.07 12.37 33.52
CA LEU A 90 50.60 12.12 32.18
C LEU A 90 52.10 12.38 32.11
N LEU A 91 52.58 13.46 32.75
CA LEU A 91 54.01 13.78 32.81
C LEU A 91 54.81 12.67 33.52
N ALA A 92 54.30 12.12 34.63
CA ALA A 92 54.95 10.98 35.30
C ALA A 92 54.97 9.69 34.48
N GLN A 93 54.09 9.57 33.47
CA GLN A 93 54.05 8.46 32.52
C GLN A 93 54.85 8.75 31.24
N GLY A 94 55.48 9.93 31.11
CA GLY A 94 56.17 10.34 29.89
C GLY A 94 55.24 10.66 28.71
N LEU A 95 53.94 10.88 28.96
CA LEU A 95 52.93 11.13 27.93
C LEU A 95 52.62 12.62 27.78
N THR A 96 52.38 13.04 26.54
CA THR A 96 51.92 14.39 26.21
C THR A 96 50.40 14.52 26.37
N PRO A 97 49.85 15.60 26.96
CA PRO A 97 48.42 15.79 27.10
C PRO A 97 47.75 15.99 25.75
N LYS A 98 46.70 15.19 25.50
CA LYS A 98 45.75 15.36 24.39
C LYS A 98 44.33 15.45 24.96
N ASP A 99 43.50 16.32 24.40
CA ASP A 99 42.09 16.45 24.76
C ASP A 99 41.31 15.27 24.16
N LYS A 100 40.67 14.48 25.03
CA LYS A 100 39.91 13.28 24.65
C LYS A 100 38.40 13.47 24.82
N ARG A 101 37.94 14.70 25.06
CA ARG A 101 36.51 15.01 25.21
C ARG A 101 35.79 14.74 23.87
N GLY A 102 34.64 14.06 23.92
CA GLY A 102 33.80 13.80 22.75
C GLY A 102 34.16 12.54 21.92
N LEU A 103 35.22 11.80 22.27
CA LEU A 103 35.73 10.67 21.47
C LEU A 103 35.26 9.27 21.93
N ASN A 104 34.36 9.17 22.90
CA ASN A 104 33.85 7.87 23.36
C ASN A 104 32.63 7.43 22.53
N VAL A 105 32.71 6.26 21.89
CA VAL A 105 31.55 5.59 21.28
C VAL A 105 30.63 5.09 22.39
N LYS A 106 29.31 5.31 22.25
CA LYS A 106 28.33 4.99 23.29
C LYS A 106 28.16 3.46 23.44
N SER A 107 28.26 2.96 24.67
CA SER A 107 28.15 1.54 25.07
C SER A 107 26.80 0.84 24.74
N HIS A 108 25.80 1.59 24.26
CA HIS A 108 24.44 1.08 24.01
C HIS A 108 24.06 1.08 22.53
N CYS A 109 25.05 1.03 21.63
CA CYS A 109 24.75 0.89 20.21
C CYS A 109 24.19 -0.51 19.96
N ILE A 110 22.95 -0.60 19.48
CA ILE A 110 22.32 -1.87 19.10
C ILE A 110 23.07 -2.44 17.88
N SER A 111 23.31 -3.74 17.87
CA SER A 111 24.11 -4.38 16.81
C SER A 111 23.42 -4.24 15.44
N GLY A 112 24.22 -4.19 14.38
CA GLY A 112 23.72 -4.12 13.00
C GLY A 112 22.80 -5.30 12.64
N ASP A 113 23.07 -6.48 13.21
CA ASP A 113 22.27 -7.68 12.99
C ASP A 113 20.85 -7.54 13.54
N ILE A 114 20.70 -6.92 14.72
CA ILE A 114 19.38 -6.65 15.31
C ILE A 114 18.62 -5.63 14.44
N CYS A 115 19.29 -4.59 13.96
CA CYS A 115 18.68 -3.64 13.03
C CYS A 115 18.21 -4.33 11.74
N LYS A 116 19.00 -5.27 11.22
CA LYS A 116 18.62 -6.07 10.04
C LYS A 116 17.39 -6.94 10.30
N GLN A 117 17.33 -7.63 11.44
CA GLN A 117 16.16 -8.43 11.84
C GLN A 117 14.88 -7.57 11.95
N ILE A 118 14.99 -6.38 12.55
CA ILE A 118 13.85 -5.44 12.65
C ILE A 118 13.41 -5.00 11.25
N HIS A 119 14.36 -4.67 10.38
CA HIS A 119 14.08 -4.25 9.01
C HIS A 119 13.36 -5.34 8.21
N GLU A 120 13.90 -6.56 8.20
CA GLU A 120 13.31 -7.71 7.51
C GLU A 120 11.92 -8.05 8.05
N HIS A 121 11.74 -7.98 9.37
CA HIS A 121 10.44 -8.19 9.99
C HIS A 121 9.42 -7.14 9.55
N ILE A 122 9.74 -5.83 9.60
CA ILE A 122 8.82 -4.77 9.15
C ILE A 122 8.51 -4.89 7.64
N SER A 123 9.51 -5.23 6.83
CA SER A 123 9.34 -5.42 5.38
C SER A 123 8.55 -6.69 5.00
N SER A 124 8.38 -7.64 5.93
CA SER A 124 7.59 -8.85 5.69
C SER A 124 6.08 -8.61 5.65
N PHE A 125 5.61 -7.50 6.24
CA PHE A 125 4.18 -7.19 6.29
C PHE A 125 3.68 -6.74 4.91
N PRO A 126 2.53 -7.27 4.44
CA PRO A 126 1.95 -6.85 3.18
C PRO A 126 1.50 -5.38 3.25
N THR A 127 1.91 -4.59 2.26
CA THR A 127 1.52 -3.18 2.13
C THR A 127 0.58 -2.99 0.94
N LYS A 128 -0.20 -1.91 0.99
CA LYS A 128 -1.00 -1.43 -0.15
C LYS A 128 -0.52 -0.03 -0.49
N SER A 129 -0.01 0.17 -1.70
CA SER A 129 0.35 1.50 -2.19
C SER A 129 -0.90 2.22 -2.70
N THR A 130 -0.95 3.54 -2.48
CA THR A 130 -1.91 4.42 -3.15
C THR A 130 -1.16 5.60 -3.73
N HIS A 131 -1.39 5.91 -5.01
CA HIS A 131 -0.86 7.10 -5.64
C HIS A 131 -1.74 8.31 -5.30
N TYR A 132 -1.35 9.06 -4.26
CA TYR A 132 -1.87 10.41 -4.02
C TYR A 132 -0.73 11.42 -4.21
N GLY A 133 -0.72 12.11 -5.34
CA GLY A 133 0.31 13.12 -5.66
C GLY A 133 1.67 12.54 -6.06
N GLN A 134 2.75 13.30 -5.82
CA GLN A 134 4.13 12.97 -6.20
C GLN A 134 4.85 12.00 -5.24
N ASN A 135 4.23 11.62 -4.12
CA ASN A 135 4.83 10.74 -3.12
C ASN A 135 4.08 9.41 -3.03
N GLU A 136 4.81 8.30 -3.09
CA GLU A 136 4.25 6.97 -2.86
C GLU A 136 4.09 6.72 -1.35
N ILE A 137 2.85 6.53 -0.91
CA ILE A 137 2.53 6.19 0.49
C ILE A 137 2.05 4.75 0.52
N SER A 138 2.70 3.94 1.35
CA SER A 138 2.36 2.53 1.57
C SER A 138 1.60 2.36 2.88
N TYR A 139 0.51 1.60 2.83
CA TYR A 139 -0.38 1.38 3.96
C TYR A 139 -0.31 -0.06 4.46
N LEU A 140 -0.07 -0.21 5.76
CA LEU A 140 -0.26 -1.42 6.54
C LEU A 140 -1.73 -1.56 6.93
N ASP A 141 -2.18 -2.78 7.23
CA ASP A 141 -3.59 -3.04 7.58
C ASP A 141 -4.07 -2.20 8.79
N ALA A 142 -5.37 -1.87 8.82
CA ALA A 142 -5.98 -1.07 9.88
C ALA A 142 -5.95 -1.72 11.26
N ARG A 143 -5.82 -3.05 11.31
CA ARG A 143 -5.69 -3.81 12.56
C ARG A 143 -4.26 -3.80 13.11
N LEU A 144 -3.29 -3.32 12.34
CA LEU A 144 -1.92 -3.14 12.81
C LEU A 144 -1.75 -1.83 13.54
N ASN A 145 -0.80 -1.85 14.45
CA ASN A 145 -0.08 -0.70 14.91
C ASN A 145 1.34 -1.15 15.27
N VAL A 146 2.25 -0.20 15.48
CA VAL A 146 3.66 -0.51 15.77
C VAL A 146 3.82 -1.41 17.00
N LYS A 147 2.91 -1.31 17.99
CA LYS A 147 2.93 -2.13 19.21
C LYS A 147 2.60 -3.60 18.91
N ILE A 148 1.60 -3.86 18.07
CA ILE A 148 1.26 -5.21 17.61
C ILE A 148 2.42 -5.78 16.79
N MET A 149 3.01 -4.99 15.88
CA MET A 149 4.17 -5.43 15.10
C MET A 149 5.34 -5.80 16.02
N TYR A 150 5.61 -5.01 17.06
CA TYR A 150 6.64 -5.34 18.03
C TYR A 150 6.36 -6.63 18.81
N GLN A 151 5.09 -6.91 19.16
CA GLN A 151 4.73 -8.18 19.80
C GLN A 151 5.01 -9.39 18.89
N LEU A 152 4.73 -9.27 17.59
CA LEU A 152 5.06 -10.29 16.58
C LEU A 152 6.57 -10.44 16.39
N PHE A 153 7.31 -9.33 16.42
CA PHE A 153 8.77 -9.36 16.39
C PHE A 153 9.32 -10.15 17.59
N LYS A 154 8.75 -9.95 18.78
CA LYS A 154 9.13 -10.68 20.00
C LYS A 154 8.72 -12.15 19.99
N SER A 155 7.64 -12.53 19.29
CA SER A 155 7.30 -13.94 19.12
C SER A 155 8.23 -14.64 18.12
N LEU A 156 8.65 -13.94 17.07
CA LEU A 156 9.59 -14.46 16.07
C LEU A 156 11.04 -14.49 16.59
N TYR A 157 11.43 -13.54 17.45
CA TYR A 157 12.76 -13.46 18.07
C TYR A 157 12.66 -13.36 19.61
N PRO A 158 12.36 -14.48 20.31
CA PRO A 158 12.15 -14.50 21.75
C PRO A 158 13.34 -13.97 22.55
N ASP A 159 14.56 -14.30 22.11
CA ASP A 159 15.83 -13.95 22.78
C ASP A 159 16.29 -12.50 22.53
N SER A 160 15.58 -11.75 21.67
CA SER A 160 15.96 -10.38 21.33
C SER A 160 15.82 -9.44 22.53
N THR A 161 16.86 -8.65 22.82
CA THR A 161 16.85 -7.64 23.90
C THR A 161 16.27 -6.29 23.46
N VAL A 162 15.72 -6.22 22.24
CA VAL A 162 15.14 -4.99 21.68
C VAL A 162 13.95 -4.55 22.51
N LYS A 163 13.96 -3.28 22.91
CA LYS A 163 12.82 -2.63 23.56
C LYS A 163 11.87 -2.02 22.55
N TYR A 164 10.60 -1.91 22.91
CA TYR A 164 9.57 -1.32 22.07
C TYR A 164 9.95 0.09 21.61
N GLU A 165 10.56 0.92 22.47
CA GLU A 165 10.92 2.30 22.13
C GLU A 165 11.94 2.35 20.99
N PHE A 166 12.88 1.40 20.95
CA PHE A 166 13.84 1.31 19.86
C PHE A 166 13.18 0.82 18.57
N TYR A 167 12.33 -0.20 18.67
CA TYR A 167 11.57 -0.71 17.52
C TYR A 167 10.69 0.39 16.90
N LEU A 168 9.98 1.16 17.74
CA LEU A 168 9.14 2.29 17.33
C LEU A 168 9.96 3.39 16.67
N LYS A 169 11.11 3.75 17.26
CA LYS A 169 12.03 4.72 16.69
C LYS A 169 12.54 4.25 15.32
N TYR A 170 12.97 3.00 15.21
CA TYR A 170 13.45 2.41 13.96
C TYR A 170 12.36 2.43 12.87
N PHE A 171 11.12 2.09 13.23
CA PHE A 171 9.98 2.17 12.33
C PHE A 171 9.79 3.58 11.77
N HIS A 172 9.75 4.61 12.63
CA HIS A 172 9.53 5.99 12.20
C HIS A 172 10.69 6.59 11.39
N GLU A 173 11.92 6.19 11.68
CA GLU A 173 13.11 6.72 11.00
C GLU A 173 13.39 6.04 9.65
N ASN A 174 12.96 4.78 9.46
CA ASN A 174 13.34 3.97 8.29
C ASN A 174 12.17 3.63 7.36
N PHE A 175 10.92 3.82 7.78
CA PHE A 175 9.74 3.43 6.99
C PHE A 175 8.73 4.57 6.85
N ASN A 176 8.28 4.82 5.62
CA ASN A 176 7.16 5.71 5.31
C ASN A 176 5.84 4.92 5.21
N LEU A 177 5.49 4.21 6.28
CA LEU A 177 4.31 3.34 6.36
C LEU A 177 3.21 3.98 7.21
N ARG A 178 1.95 3.87 6.76
CA ARG A 178 0.77 4.33 7.50
C ARG A 178 -0.14 3.16 7.88
N PHE A 179 -0.90 3.28 8.97
CA PHE A 179 -1.85 2.25 9.39
C PHE A 179 -3.27 2.54 8.92
N GLY A 180 -3.94 1.50 8.44
CA GLY A 180 -5.31 1.57 7.96
C GLY A 180 -5.45 2.24 6.61
N ARG A 181 -6.67 2.21 6.07
CA ARG A 181 -6.99 2.95 4.86
C ARG A 181 -7.46 4.36 5.26
N PRO A 182 -7.20 5.41 4.45
CA PRO A 182 -8.12 6.55 4.42
C PRO A 182 -9.56 6.00 4.31
N GLN A 183 -10.51 6.60 5.02
CA GLN A 183 -11.91 6.16 5.03
C GLN A 183 -12.39 5.83 3.59
N ILE A 184 -12.96 4.63 3.46
CA ILE A 184 -13.33 4.00 2.20
C ILE A 184 -14.59 4.70 1.63
N ASP A 185 -14.61 4.89 0.31
CA ASP A 185 -15.75 5.30 -0.54
C ASP A 185 -16.31 6.73 -0.40
N VAL A 186 -15.48 7.73 -0.07
CA VAL A 186 -15.88 9.13 -0.28
C VAL A 186 -15.60 9.53 -1.72
N CYS A 187 -16.62 10.05 -2.41
CA CYS A 187 -16.43 10.63 -3.74
C CYS A 187 -15.49 11.83 -3.66
N SER A 188 -14.33 11.75 -4.33
CA SER A 188 -13.31 12.81 -4.30
C SER A 188 -13.85 14.15 -4.77
N SER A 189 -14.76 14.16 -5.77
CA SER A 189 -15.40 15.38 -6.23
C SER A 189 -16.35 15.97 -5.20
N CYS A 190 -17.10 15.15 -4.46
CA CYS A 190 -17.91 15.65 -3.34
C CYS A 190 -17.01 16.27 -2.28
N GLU A 191 -15.94 15.58 -1.87
CA GLU A 191 -15.03 16.06 -0.83
C GLU A 191 -14.34 17.37 -1.24
N GLU A 192 -13.87 17.47 -2.49
CA GLU A 192 -13.24 18.67 -3.03
C GLU A 192 -14.22 19.86 -3.02
N LEU A 193 -15.43 19.67 -3.53
CA LEU A 193 -16.44 20.73 -3.61
C LEU A 193 -16.93 21.14 -2.21
N GLU A 194 -17.16 20.18 -1.32
CA GLU A 194 -17.56 20.44 0.07
C GLU A 194 -16.45 21.14 0.86
N THR A 195 -15.18 20.80 0.60
CA THR A 195 -14.03 21.51 1.17
C THR A 195 -13.95 22.95 0.66
N LYS A 196 -14.14 23.18 -0.65
CA LYS A 196 -14.20 24.54 -1.23
C LYS A 196 -15.29 25.39 -0.58
N LEU A 197 -16.46 24.81 -0.31
CA LEU A 197 -17.59 25.51 0.34
C LEU A 197 -17.33 25.87 1.81
N LYS A 198 -16.43 25.16 2.49
CA LYS A 198 -16.04 25.47 3.88
C LYS A 198 -15.03 26.61 4.00
N ASN A 199 -14.46 27.09 2.89
CA ASN A 199 -13.50 28.19 2.91
C ASN A 199 -14.20 29.51 3.29
N PRO A 200 -13.84 30.14 4.43
CA PRO A 200 -14.49 31.37 4.90
C PRO A 200 -14.20 32.59 4.02
N HIS A 201 -13.21 32.51 3.13
CA HIS A 201 -12.79 33.61 2.24
C HIS A 201 -13.37 33.50 0.82
N LEU A 202 -14.31 32.58 0.58
CA LEU A 202 -14.91 32.39 -0.74
C LEU A 202 -15.89 33.54 -1.06
N SER A 203 -15.78 34.13 -2.26
CA SER A 203 -16.75 35.13 -2.71
C SER A 203 -18.14 34.51 -2.95
N GLN A 204 -19.19 35.31 -2.81
CA GLN A 204 -20.57 34.82 -2.96
C GLN A 204 -20.84 34.21 -4.34
N THR A 205 -20.30 34.80 -5.41
CA THR A 205 -20.44 34.27 -6.78
C THR A 205 -19.78 32.91 -6.94
N VAL A 206 -18.57 32.73 -6.41
CA VAL A 206 -17.85 31.45 -6.48
C VAL A 206 -18.58 30.39 -5.64
N LYS A 207 -19.12 30.78 -4.47
CA LYS A 207 -19.91 29.89 -3.62
C LYS A 207 -21.12 29.32 -4.35
N LEU A 208 -21.91 30.16 -5.03
CA LEU A 208 -23.06 29.72 -5.82
C LEU A 208 -22.66 28.77 -6.97
N THR A 209 -21.54 29.03 -7.63
CA THR A 209 -21.02 28.14 -8.68
C THR A 209 -20.66 26.76 -8.12
N VAL A 210 -19.90 26.71 -7.03
CA VAL A 210 -19.47 25.44 -6.39
C VAL A 210 -20.69 24.67 -5.84
N GLU A 211 -21.68 25.36 -5.26
CA GLU A 211 -22.94 24.75 -4.84
C GLU A 211 -23.70 24.14 -6.03
N GLY A 212 -23.78 24.88 -7.15
CA GLY A 212 -24.38 24.39 -8.39
C GLY A 212 -23.68 23.16 -8.94
N GLU A 213 -22.35 23.16 -8.98
CA GLU A 213 -21.53 22.01 -9.39
C GLU A 213 -21.78 20.78 -8.52
N LEU A 214 -21.83 20.96 -7.18
CA LEU A 214 -22.10 19.89 -6.23
C LEU A 214 -23.51 19.32 -6.41
N GLN A 215 -24.51 20.17 -6.60
CA GLN A 215 -25.88 19.73 -6.88
C GLN A 215 -25.96 18.94 -8.18
N VAL A 216 -25.34 19.41 -9.26
CA VAL A 216 -25.29 18.71 -10.54
C VAL A 216 -24.59 17.35 -10.38
N HIS A 217 -23.46 17.31 -9.68
CA HIS A 217 -22.74 16.07 -9.39
C HIS A 217 -23.62 15.05 -8.63
N LYS A 218 -24.28 15.48 -7.53
CA LYS A 218 -25.19 14.63 -6.75
C LYS A 218 -26.38 14.13 -7.58
N ARG A 219 -26.96 14.98 -8.44
CA ARG A 219 -28.04 14.59 -9.38
C ARG A 219 -27.56 13.55 -10.40
N ARG A 220 -26.36 13.72 -10.97
CA ARG A 220 -25.75 12.76 -11.90
C ARG A 220 -25.48 11.41 -11.22
N SER A 221 -24.98 11.41 -9.99
CA SER A 221 -24.83 10.20 -9.19
C SER A 221 -26.18 9.49 -8.98
N LYS A 222 -27.21 10.22 -8.56
CA LYS A 222 -28.57 9.68 -8.35
C LYS A 222 -29.19 9.09 -9.62
N LYS A 223 -28.84 9.61 -10.80
CA LYS A 223 -29.36 9.11 -12.09
C LYS A 223 -29.05 7.62 -12.30
N PHE A 224 -27.88 7.13 -11.87
CA PHE A 224 -27.54 5.71 -11.93
C PHE A 224 -28.57 4.84 -11.17
N TYR A 225 -28.88 5.19 -9.93
CA TYR A 225 -29.84 4.47 -9.09
C TYR A 225 -31.28 4.58 -9.61
N ASN A 226 -31.63 5.72 -10.21
CA ASN A 226 -32.93 5.89 -10.85
C ASN A 226 -33.08 4.93 -12.04
N GLU A 227 -32.06 4.84 -12.91
CA GLU A 227 -32.07 3.89 -14.03
C GLU A 227 -32.05 2.44 -13.57
N LEU A 228 -31.33 2.11 -12.49
CA LEU A 228 -31.32 0.78 -11.90
C LEU A 228 -32.72 0.39 -11.42
N ARG A 229 -33.42 1.30 -10.73
CA ARG A 229 -34.80 1.09 -10.27
C ARG A 229 -35.78 0.97 -11.44
N ALA A 230 -35.66 1.85 -12.44
CA ALA A 230 -36.52 1.79 -13.63
C ALA A 230 -36.31 0.48 -14.40
N THR A 231 -35.08 0.02 -14.52
CA THR A 231 -34.74 -1.27 -15.15
C THR A 231 -35.38 -2.44 -14.41
N ARG A 232 -35.35 -2.44 -13.07
CA ARG A 232 -35.99 -3.48 -12.27
C ARG A 232 -37.49 -3.60 -12.57
N GLU A 233 -38.19 -2.48 -12.65
CA GLU A 233 -39.62 -2.50 -12.96
C GLU A 233 -39.87 -2.94 -14.41
N LEU A 234 -39.04 -2.48 -15.35
CA LEU A 234 -39.13 -2.89 -16.75
C LEU A 234 -38.93 -4.41 -16.93
N CYS A 235 -37.94 -5.01 -16.28
CA CYS A 235 -37.68 -6.45 -16.33
C CYS A 235 -38.81 -7.31 -15.75
N LYS A 236 -39.64 -6.75 -14.87
CA LYS A 236 -40.83 -7.44 -14.34
C LYS A 236 -42.01 -7.36 -15.30
N SER A 237 -42.15 -6.24 -16.01
CA SER A 237 -43.27 -6.01 -16.93
C SER A 237 -43.03 -6.51 -18.35
N ASP A 238 -41.76 -6.65 -18.77
CA ASP A 238 -41.37 -6.99 -20.13
C ASP A 238 -40.35 -8.14 -20.13
N GLU A 239 -40.78 -9.30 -20.63
CA GLU A 239 -39.95 -10.51 -20.71
C GLU A 239 -38.85 -10.41 -21.77
N THR A 240 -38.93 -9.44 -22.68
CA THR A 240 -37.90 -9.19 -23.70
C THR A 240 -36.71 -8.39 -23.15
N VAL A 241 -36.77 -7.94 -21.89
CA VAL A 241 -35.73 -7.13 -21.24
C VAL A 241 -35.12 -7.88 -20.06
N CYS A 242 -33.79 -8.08 -20.10
CA CYS A 242 -33.02 -8.62 -19.00
C CYS A 242 -32.10 -7.56 -18.39
N GLY A 243 -32.14 -7.43 -17.07
CA GLY A 243 -31.28 -6.50 -16.32
C GLY A 243 -30.34 -7.27 -15.41
N LEU A 244 -29.03 -7.05 -15.52
CA LEU A 244 -28.02 -7.71 -14.72
C LEU A 244 -27.16 -6.70 -13.95
N VAL A 245 -26.93 -7.00 -12.67
CA VAL A 245 -25.90 -6.33 -11.85
C VAL A 245 -24.81 -7.33 -11.58
N PHE A 246 -23.55 -6.94 -11.74
CA PHE A 246 -22.43 -7.82 -11.44
C PHE A 246 -21.25 -7.09 -10.82
N ASP A 247 -20.55 -7.79 -9.93
CA ASP A 247 -19.36 -7.29 -9.26
C ASP A 247 -18.55 -8.42 -8.64
N PHE A 248 -17.29 -8.13 -8.31
CA PHE A 248 -16.47 -9.01 -7.51
C PHE A 248 -16.62 -8.72 -6.01
N MET A 249 -16.71 -9.79 -5.22
CA MET A 249 -16.53 -9.69 -3.78
C MET A 249 -15.07 -9.30 -3.45
N GLN A 250 -14.89 -8.74 -2.26
CA GLN A 250 -13.57 -8.63 -1.63
C GLN A 250 -12.92 -10.02 -1.55
N ASN A 251 -11.61 -10.08 -1.81
CA ASN A 251 -10.84 -11.34 -1.78
C ASN A 251 -10.98 -12.02 -0.41
N LEU A 252 -11.23 -13.32 -0.43
CA LEU A 252 -11.45 -14.13 0.75
C LEU A 252 -10.14 -14.84 1.12
N PRO A 253 -9.60 -14.64 2.34
CA PRO A 253 -8.35 -15.24 2.75
C PRO A 253 -8.51 -16.71 3.10
N LEU A 254 -7.53 -17.54 2.74
CA LEU A 254 -7.51 -18.95 3.11
C LEU A 254 -6.13 -19.33 3.69
N PRO A 255 -6.05 -19.92 4.89
CA PRO A 255 -7.17 -20.23 5.80
C PRO A 255 -7.73 -18.97 6.47
N HIS A 256 -9.02 -18.96 6.80
CA HIS A 256 -9.66 -17.94 7.63
C HIS A 256 -9.79 -18.46 9.05
N ILE A 257 -8.92 -18.04 9.96
CA ILE A 257 -8.95 -18.48 11.37
C ILE A 257 -8.59 -17.32 12.31
N PRO A 258 -8.97 -17.36 13.60
CA PRO A 258 -8.79 -16.25 14.54
C PRO A 258 -7.37 -16.20 15.12
N VAL A 259 -6.35 -16.38 14.28
CA VAL A 259 -4.93 -16.29 14.67
C VAL A 259 -4.37 -14.98 14.14
N GLN A 260 -3.94 -14.09 15.04
CA GLN A 260 -3.48 -12.75 14.68
C GLN A 260 -2.26 -12.78 13.75
N GLU A 261 -1.33 -13.72 13.94
CA GLU A 261 -0.12 -13.83 13.11
C GLU A 261 -0.44 -14.09 11.63
N ILE A 262 -1.45 -14.93 11.36
CA ILE A 262 -1.85 -15.33 10.00
C ILE A 262 -2.37 -14.13 9.21
N PHE A 263 -2.98 -13.18 9.91
CA PHE A 263 -3.48 -11.97 9.30
C PHE A 263 -2.35 -11.13 8.65
N TYR A 264 -1.10 -11.34 9.05
CA TYR A 264 0.09 -10.66 8.51
C TYR A 264 0.88 -11.49 7.51
N MET A 265 0.49 -12.75 7.28
CA MET A 265 1.12 -13.63 6.32
C MET A 265 0.49 -13.47 4.93
N ARG A 266 1.22 -13.81 3.87
CA ARG A 266 0.64 -13.91 2.53
C ARG A 266 -0.27 -15.14 2.48
N GLN A 267 -1.59 -14.93 2.48
CA GLN A 267 -2.62 -15.99 2.47
C GLN A 267 -3.12 -16.29 1.06
N ILE A 268 -3.58 -17.52 0.81
CA ILE A 268 -4.22 -17.89 -0.45
C ILE A 268 -5.49 -17.05 -0.64
N TRP A 269 -5.70 -16.52 -1.85
CA TRP A 269 -6.93 -15.80 -2.17
C TRP A 269 -7.95 -16.70 -2.85
N VAL A 270 -9.18 -16.67 -2.33
CA VAL A 270 -10.38 -17.16 -3.02
C VAL A 270 -11.13 -15.95 -3.56
N TYR A 271 -11.45 -16.00 -4.85
CA TYR A 271 -12.19 -15.00 -5.58
C TYR A 271 -13.63 -15.44 -5.75
N ALA A 272 -14.55 -14.48 -5.63
CA ALA A 272 -15.97 -14.72 -5.81
C ALA A 272 -16.57 -13.58 -6.65
N PHE A 273 -17.11 -13.92 -7.81
CA PHE A 273 -17.81 -12.98 -8.71
C PHE A 273 -19.31 -13.22 -8.64
N CYS A 274 -20.09 -12.16 -8.55
CA CYS A 274 -21.54 -12.20 -8.42
C CYS A 274 -22.19 -11.66 -9.68
N VAL A 275 -23.18 -12.39 -10.20
CA VAL A 275 -24.14 -11.90 -11.18
C VAL A 275 -25.53 -12.02 -10.57
N THR A 276 -26.28 -10.93 -10.53
CA THR A 276 -27.64 -10.88 -10.00
C THR A 276 -28.61 -10.39 -11.08
N ASN A 277 -29.68 -11.14 -11.30
CA ASN A 277 -30.78 -10.75 -12.17
C ASN A 277 -31.70 -9.76 -11.44
N LEU A 278 -31.97 -8.62 -12.08
CA LEU A 278 -32.79 -7.56 -11.50
C LEU A 278 -34.29 -7.92 -11.46
N LYS A 279 -34.77 -8.87 -12.26
CA LYS A 279 -36.17 -9.30 -12.30
C LYS A 279 -36.60 -9.94 -10.98
N ASP A 280 -35.85 -10.94 -10.54
CA ASP A 280 -36.21 -11.85 -9.44
C ASP A 280 -35.17 -11.89 -8.29
N ASN A 281 -34.09 -11.12 -8.40
CA ASN A 281 -32.94 -11.16 -7.49
C ASN A 281 -32.30 -12.55 -7.37
N SER A 282 -32.47 -13.43 -8.38
CA SER A 282 -31.67 -14.65 -8.49
C SER A 282 -30.20 -14.26 -8.66
N THR A 283 -29.32 -14.96 -7.95
CA THR A 283 -27.89 -14.68 -7.93
C THR A 283 -27.11 -15.91 -8.31
N ARG A 284 -26.11 -15.76 -9.16
CA ARG A 284 -25.07 -16.76 -9.38
C ARG A 284 -23.73 -16.25 -8.88
N MET A 285 -23.06 -17.07 -8.09
CA MET A 285 -21.70 -16.85 -7.61
C MET A 285 -20.73 -17.74 -8.36
N TYR A 286 -19.65 -17.16 -8.86
CA TYR A 286 -18.54 -17.87 -9.50
C TYR A 286 -17.36 -17.84 -8.55
N VAL A 287 -16.95 -19.01 -8.04
CA VAL A 287 -15.96 -19.12 -6.97
C VAL A 287 -14.76 -19.94 -7.42
N TYR A 288 -13.56 -19.42 -7.18
CA TYR A 288 -12.30 -20.07 -7.55
C TYR A 288 -11.14 -19.52 -6.73
N SER A 289 -10.04 -20.27 -6.72
CA SER A 289 -8.79 -19.84 -6.09
C SER A 289 -7.91 -19.07 -7.06
N GLU A 290 -6.98 -18.27 -6.54
CA GLU A 290 -6.07 -17.45 -7.34
C GLU A 290 -5.13 -18.20 -8.29
N GLY A 291 -4.90 -19.50 -8.09
CA GLY A 291 -4.15 -20.30 -9.07
C GLY A 291 -5.02 -20.99 -10.10
N THR A 292 -6.35 -20.92 -9.98
CA THR A 292 -7.26 -21.33 -11.04
C THR A 292 -7.29 -20.28 -12.15
N ALA A 293 -7.45 -19.01 -11.78
CA ALA A 293 -7.56 -17.87 -12.68
C ALA A 293 -7.26 -16.55 -11.95
N LYS A 294 -6.98 -15.49 -12.71
CA LYS A 294 -6.83 -14.12 -12.19
C LYS A 294 -8.21 -13.49 -11.96
N LYS A 295 -8.26 -12.17 -11.73
CA LYS A 295 -9.48 -11.41 -11.40
C LYS A 295 -9.68 -10.23 -12.37
N GLY A 296 -9.59 -10.48 -13.67
CA GLY A 296 -9.57 -9.49 -14.74
C GLY A 296 -10.73 -9.64 -15.73
N ALA A 297 -10.59 -8.98 -16.89
CA ALA A 297 -11.64 -8.89 -17.89
C ALA A 297 -12.00 -10.23 -18.57
N ASN A 298 -11.03 -11.14 -18.72
CA ASN A 298 -11.27 -12.47 -19.29
C ASN A 298 -12.25 -13.26 -18.41
N GLU A 299 -12.05 -13.21 -17.09
CA GLU A 299 -12.95 -13.87 -16.13
C GLU A 299 -14.35 -13.25 -16.16
N VAL A 300 -14.45 -11.92 -16.11
CA VAL A 300 -15.75 -11.22 -16.16
C VAL A 300 -16.52 -11.59 -17.42
N CYS A 301 -15.89 -11.54 -18.60
CA CYS A 301 -16.55 -11.88 -19.86
C CYS A 301 -16.95 -13.36 -19.91
N SER A 302 -16.12 -14.26 -19.38
CA SER A 302 -16.43 -15.70 -19.34
C SER A 302 -17.63 -16.00 -18.45
N PHE A 303 -17.68 -15.39 -17.26
CA PHE A 303 -18.81 -15.56 -16.33
C PHE A 303 -20.09 -14.92 -16.85
N LEU A 304 -20.01 -13.77 -17.52
CA LEU A 304 -21.17 -13.17 -18.15
C LEU A 304 -21.66 -13.99 -19.33
N LEU A 305 -20.77 -14.53 -20.16
CA LEU A 305 -21.15 -15.42 -21.27
C LEU A 305 -21.87 -16.66 -20.72
N ASP A 306 -21.27 -17.32 -19.72
CA ASP A 306 -21.86 -18.46 -19.01
C ASP A 306 -23.25 -18.15 -18.46
N TYR A 307 -23.39 -17.05 -17.72
CA TYR A 307 -24.67 -16.64 -17.15
C TYR A 307 -25.71 -16.34 -18.24
N ILE A 308 -25.32 -15.64 -19.31
CA ILE A 308 -26.21 -15.30 -20.41
C ILE A 308 -26.70 -16.57 -21.11
N THR A 309 -25.81 -17.52 -21.37
CA THR A 309 -26.15 -18.77 -22.03
C THR A 309 -27.05 -19.66 -21.18
N GLU A 310 -26.81 -19.76 -19.87
CA GLU A 310 -27.55 -20.68 -19.00
C GLU A 310 -28.82 -20.08 -18.39
N CYS A 311 -28.84 -18.77 -18.09
CA CYS A 311 -29.89 -18.14 -17.27
C CYS A 311 -30.72 -17.09 -18.00
N VAL A 312 -30.25 -16.54 -19.12
CA VAL A 312 -30.97 -15.46 -19.82
C VAL A 312 -31.76 -16.07 -20.99
N PRO A 313 -33.10 -15.96 -21.00
CA PRO A 313 -33.91 -16.59 -22.03
C PRO A 313 -33.67 -15.96 -23.41
N GLU A 314 -33.82 -16.73 -24.48
CA GLU A 314 -33.66 -16.28 -25.88
C GLU A 314 -34.71 -15.23 -26.29
N THR A 315 -35.82 -15.15 -25.55
CA THR A 315 -36.85 -14.10 -25.70
C THR A 315 -36.33 -12.72 -25.29
N ALA A 316 -35.32 -12.65 -24.40
CA ALA A 316 -34.71 -11.39 -24.01
C ALA A 316 -33.85 -10.82 -25.15
N LYS A 317 -34.33 -9.73 -25.77
CA LYS A 317 -33.67 -9.02 -26.87
C LYS A 317 -32.92 -7.77 -26.43
N THR A 318 -33.23 -7.24 -25.24
CA THR A 318 -32.52 -6.11 -24.65
C THR A 318 -31.82 -6.51 -23.36
N LEU A 319 -30.52 -6.21 -23.26
CA LEU A 319 -29.72 -6.46 -22.05
C LEU A 319 -29.29 -5.13 -21.41
N LEU A 320 -29.59 -4.96 -20.13
CA LEU A 320 -29.28 -3.78 -19.34
C LEU A 320 -28.26 -4.14 -18.25
N LEU A 321 -27.03 -3.67 -18.39
CA LEU A 321 -25.89 -4.04 -17.56
C LEU A 321 -25.51 -2.92 -16.59
N PHE A 322 -25.31 -3.29 -15.32
CA PHE A 322 -24.86 -2.38 -14.26
C PHE A 322 -23.69 -3.01 -13.50
N SER A 323 -22.60 -2.26 -13.37
CA SER A 323 -21.40 -2.72 -12.67
C SER A 323 -20.59 -1.54 -12.15
N ASP A 324 -19.58 -1.82 -11.32
CA ASP A 324 -18.63 -0.80 -10.87
C ASP A 324 -17.76 -0.28 -12.03
N SER A 325 -17.03 0.81 -11.78
CA SER A 325 -16.13 1.42 -12.78
C SER A 325 -14.70 0.84 -12.74
N CYS A 326 -14.47 -0.37 -12.23
CA CYS A 326 -13.13 -0.95 -12.10
C CYS A 326 -12.50 -1.16 -13.48
N PRO A 327 -11.38 -0.48 -13.82
CA PRO A 327 -10.76 -0.61 -15.13
C PRO A 327 -10.22 -2.03 -15.38
N GLY A 328 -9.69 -2.71 -14.36
CA GLY A 328 -9.15 -4.07 -14.53
C GLY A 328 -10.22 -5.14 -14.81
N GLN A 329 -11.48 -4.86 -14.50
CA GLN A 329 -12.56 -5.85 -14.48
C GLN A 329 -13.71 -5.46 -15.39
N ASN A 330 -14.40 -4.35 -15.09
CA ASN A 330 -15.71 -4.05 -15.64
C ASN A 330 -15.70 -2.90 -16.66
N LYS A 331 -14.78 -1.94 -16.57
CA LYS A 331 -14.73 -0.74 -17.44
C LYS A 331 -13.46 -0.69 -18.30
N ASN A 332 -13.30 -1.69 -19.16
CA ASN A 332 -12.15 -1.84 -20.07
C ASN A 332 -12.58 -2.08 -21.52
N HIS A 333 -11.57 -2.11 -22.41
CA HIS A 333 -11.78 -2.44 -23.81
C HIS A 333 -12.41 -3.82 -23.99
N THR A 334 -11.93 -4.84 -23.27
CA THR A 334 -12.36 -6.23 -23.44
C THR A 334 -13.86 -6.41 -23.23
N LEU A 335 -14.41 -5.98 -22.08
CA LEU A 335 -15.84 -6.13 -21.81
C LEU A 335 -16.73 -5.34 -22.78
N ILE A 336 -16.26 -4.19 -23.26
CA ILE A 336 -16.97 -3.40 -24.27
C ILE A 336 -17.03 -4.15 -25.61
N ARG A 337 -15.96 -4.83 -26.01
CA ARG A 337 -15.98 -5.62 -27.26
C ARG A 337 -16.77 -6.91 -27.10
N PHE A 338 -16.75 -7.51 -25.92
CA PHE A 338 -17.64 -8.63 -25.59
C PHE A 338 -19.11 -8.25 -25.82
N CYS A 339 -19.55 -7.09 -25.31
CA CYS A 339 -20.91 -6.60 -25.54
C CYS A 339 -21.20 -6.31 -27.03
N LEU A 340 -20.23 -5.78 -27.79
CA LEU A 340 -20.38 -5.64 -29.25
C LEU A 340 -20.55 -7.01 -29.92
N GLY A 341 -19.76 -8.01 -29.52
CA GLY A 341 -19.85 -9.37 -30.05
C GLY A 341 -21.21 -10.01 -29.77
N LEU A 342 -21.77 -9.79 -28.59
CA LEU A 342 -23.12 -10.26 -28.24
C LEU A 342 -24.19 -9.65 -29.16
N VAL A 343 -24.10 -8.35 -29.48
CA VAL A 343 -25.02 -7.70 -30.41
C VAL A 343 -24.81 -8.19 -31.84
N GLU A 344 -23.56 -8.29 -32.29
CA GLU A 344 -23.23 -8.77 -33.64
C GLU A 344 -23.56 -10.25 -33.87
N SER A 345 -23.62 -11.05 -32.80
CA SER A 345 -24.08 -12.44 -32.86
C SER A 345 -25.58 -12.57 -33.13
N GLY A 346 -26.34 -11.49 -32.96
CA GLY A 346 -27.80 -11.50 -32.99
C GLY A 346 -28.45 -11.95 -31.67
N ARG A 347 -27.65 -12.29 -30.63
CA ARG A 347 -28.18 -12.67 -29.31
C ARG A 347 -29.01 -11.56 -28.67
N PHE A 348 -28.60 -10.31 -28.84
CA PHE A 348 -29.34 -9.13 -28.37
C PHE A 348 -29.44 -8.09 -29.49
N GLU A 349 -30.57 -7.40 -29.56
CA GLU A 349 -30.76 -6.26 -30.45
C GLU A 349 -30.14 -5.00 -29.86
N ASN A 350 -30.23 -4.85 -28.53
CA ASN A 350 -29.73 -3.69 -27.81
C ASN A 350 -29.06 -4.13 -26.52
N ILE A 351 -27.86 -3.59 -26.26
CA ILE A 351 -27.24 -3.66 -24.94
C ILE A 351 -27.01 -2.24 -24.44
N ILE A 352 -27.34 -1.97 -23.18
CA ILE A 352 -27.01 -0.72 -22.50
C ILE A 352 -26.22 -1.05 -21.26
N GLN A 353 -24.98 -0.57 -21.17
CA GLN A 353 -24.13 -0.71 -20.00
C GLN A 353 -23.97 0.64 -19.31
N ARG A 354 -24.17 0.66 -18.00
CA ARG A 354 -24.11 1.86 -17.17
C ARG A 354 -23.16 1.68 -16.00
N PHE A 355 -22.44 2.75 -15.71
CA PHE A 355 -21.45 2.80 -14.64
C PHE A 355 -21.78 3.94 -13.66
N PRO A 356 -21.63 3.72 -12.35
CA PRO A 356 -21.81 4.77 -11.37
C PRO A 356 -20.62 5.74 -11.38
N ILE A 357 -20.84 6.94 -10.87
CA ILE A 357 -19.75 7.85 -10.53
C ILE A 357 -18.92 7.22 -9.40
N ARG A 358 -17.58 7.28 -9.51
CA ARG A 358 -16.68 6.74 -8.48
C ARG A 358 -16.96 7.36 -7.11
N GLY A 359 -16.98 6.53 -6.06
CA GLY A 359 -17.38 6.93 -4.71
C GLY A 359 -18.90 7.04 -4.50
N HIS A 360 -19.70 6.61 -5.48
CA HIS A 360 -21.17 6.51 -5.38
C HIS A 360 -21.65 5.13 -5.89
N SER A 361 -20.91 4.06 -5.63
CA SER A 361 -21.02 2.78 -6.35
C SER A 361 -21.66 1.64 -5.56
N PHE A 362 -22.66 1.88 -4.72
CA PHE A 362 -23.33 0.79 -4.01
C PHE A 362 -24.25 -0.02 -4.94
N LEU A 363 -23.95 -1.29 -5.14
CA LEU A 363 -24.66 -2.20 -6.05
C LEU A 363 -25.49 -3.24 -5.28
N ASP A 364 -26.45 -3.88 -5.96
CA ASP A 364 -27.22 -4.97 -5.36
C ASP A 364 -26.32 -6.15 -4.95
N CYS A 365 -25.19 -6.34 -5.65
CA CYS A 365 -24.16 -7.31 -5.28
C CYS A 365 -23.61 -7.07 -3.86
N ASP A 366 -23.45 -5.82 -3.42
CA ASP A 366 -22.94 -5.48 -2.09
C ASP A 366 -23.85 -5.97 -0.96
N ARG A 367 -25.17 -5.99 -1.20
CA ARG A 367 -26.14 -6.54 -0.24
C ARG A 367 -25.93 -8.04 -0.07
N THR A 368 -25.74 -8.75 -1.17
CA THR A 368 -25.46 -10.19 -1.19
C THR A 368 -24.11 -10.50 -0.54
N PHE A 369 -23.07 -9.71 -0.83
CA PHE A 369 -21.78 -9.80 -0.15
C PHE A 369 -21.89 -9.56 1.36
N GLY A 370 -22.73 -8.61 1.78
CA GLY A 370 -23.01 -8.37 3.19
C GLY A 370 -23.62 -9.58 3.92
N LEU A 371 -24.49 -10.35 3.24
CA LEU A 371 -25.01 -11.62 3.76
C LEU A 371 -23.89 -12.66 3.89
N PHE A 372 -23.06 -12.84 2.87
CA PHE A 372 -21.95 -13.81 2.92
C PHE A 372 -20.93 -13.46 3.99
N LYS A 373 -20.55 -12.18 4.12
CA LYS A 373 -19.62 -11.73 5.17
C LYS A 373 -20.16 -12.05 6.57
N ARG A 374 -21.48 -11.99 6.78
CA ARG A 374 -22.10 -12.41 8.04
C ARG A 374 -22.00 -13.92 8.26
N SER A 375 -22.24 -14.73 7.22
CA SER A 375 -22.08 -16.20 7.30
C SER A 375 -20.62 -16.60 7.56
N ILE A 376 -19.68 -16.01 6.83
CA ILE A 376 -18.24 -16.22 7.00
C ILE A 376 -17.79 -15.83 8.42
N LYS A 377 -18.28 -14.70 8.95
CA LYS A 377 -17.93 -14.27 10.32
C LYS A 377 -18.46 -15.24 11.40
N LYS A 378 -19.53 -15.99 11.12
CA LYS A 378 -20.06 -17.02 12.02
C LYS A 378 -19.29 -18.33 11.92
N ALA A 379 -18.68 -18.61 10.76
CA ALA A 379 -17.76 -19.72 10.57
C ALA A 379 -16.40 -19.30 11.15
N ASP A 380 -16.18 -19.59 12.43
CA ASP A 380 -14.95 -19.21 13.15
C ASP A 380 -13.67 -19.64 12.41
N ARG A 381 -13.73 -20.73 11.63
CA ARG A 381 -12.59 -21.33 10.93
C ARG A 381 -13.02 -21.83 9.55
N ILE A 382 -12.21 -21.55 8.52
CA ILE A 382 -12.38 -22.00 7.13
C ILE A 382 -11.01 -22.38 6.58
N TYR A 383 -10.89 -23.59 6.03
CA TYR A 383 -9.62 -24.19 5.60
C TYR A 383 -9.61 -24.57 4.11
N HIS A 384 -10.78 -24.75 3.49
CA HIS A 384 -10.90 -25.13 2.09
C HIS A 384 -11.81 -24.17 1.28
N PRO A 385 -11.56 -23.94 -0.02
CA PRO A 385 -12.45 -23.11 -0.84
C PRO A 385 -13.90 -23.62 -0.88
N MET A 386 -14.12 -24.93 -0.77
CA MET A 386 -15.48 -25.51 -0.78
C MET A 386 -16.30 -25.13 0.45
N GLU A 387 -15.67 -24.88 1.60
CA GLU A 387 -16.39 -24.36 2.77
C GLU A 387 -16.93 -22.96 2.49
N TYR A 388 -16.22 -22.11 1.73
CA TYR A 388 -16.78 -20.84 1.25
C TYR A 388 -17.97 -21.05 0.31
N VAL A 389 -17.88 -22.05 -0.59
CA VAL A 389 -18.96 -22.40 -1.51
C VAL A 389 -20.22 -22.82 -0.75
N GLU A 390 -20.07 -23.68 0.26
CA GLU A 390 -21.17 -24.12 1.13
C GLU A 390 -21.78 -22.95 1.91
N LEU A 391 -20.95 -22.08 2.49
CA LEU A 391 -21.43 -20.89 3.21
C LEU A 391 -22.20 -19.93 2.29
N MET A 392 -21.77 -19.76 1.04
CA MET A 392 -22.46 -18.93 0.06
C MET A 392 -23.76 -19.59 -0.41
N ALA A 393 -23.73 -20.88 -0.72
CA ALA A 393 -24.90 -21.65 -1.17
C ALA A 393 -26.03 -21.61 -0.14
N ASN A 394 -25.70 -21.62 1.15
CA ASN A 394 -26.67 -21.60 2.25
C ASN A 394 -27.04 -20.18 2.75
N ALA A 395 -26.48 -19.12 2.17
CA ALA A 395 -26.68 -17.76 2.68
C ALA A 395 -28.03 -17.12 2.27
N LYS A 396 -28.68 -17.60 1.20
CA LYS A 396 -30.02 -17.17 0.75
C LYS A 396 -30.66 -18.25 -0.12
N SER A 397 -31.99 -18.19 -0.31
CA SER A 397 -32.73 -19.20 -1.10
C SER A 397 -32.47 -19.15 -2.61
N ASN A 398 -32.34 -17.95 -3.19
CA ASN A 398 -32.26 -17.77 -4.65
C ASN A 398 -30.80 -17.59 -5.11
N ILE A 399 -29.93 -18.50 -4.71
CA ILE A 399 -28.52 -18.48 -5.07
C ILE A 399 -28.06 -19.78 -5.70
N THR A 400 -27.23 -19.67 -6.72
CA THR A 400 -26.46 -20.78 -7.27
C THR A 400 -24.98 -20.45 -7.14
N VAL A 401 -24.15 -21.44 -6.79
CA VAL A 401 -22.70 -21.27 -6.71
C VAL A 401 -22.06 -22.22 -7.72
N LYS A 402 -21.27 -21.67 -8.63
CA LYS A 402 -20.51 -22.40 -9.64
C LYS A 402 -19.03 -22.33 -9.27
N VAL A 403 -18.45 -23.50 -9.03
CA VAL A 403 -17.00 -23.63 -8.83
C VAL A 403 -16.33 -23.59 -10.19
N ILE A 404 -15.40 -22.67 -10.35
CA ILE A 404 -14.77 -22.42 -11.64
C ILE A 404 -13.48 -23.21 -11.75
N ARG A 405 -13.25 -23.74 -12.95
CA ARG A 405 -12.02 -24.38 -13.38
C ARG A 405 -11.35 -23.53 -14.46
N THR A 406 -10.10 -23.83 -14.71
CA THR A 406 -9.26 -23.03 -15.61
C THR A 406 -9.76 -23.04 -17.05
N GLU A 407 -10.31 -24.18 -17.51
CA GLU A 407 -10.93 -24.37 -18.82
C GLU A 407 -12.21 -23.55 -19.05
N ASP A 408 -12.85 -23.10 -17.96
CA ASP A 408 -14.05 -22.26 -18.02
C ASP A 408 -13.71 -20.80 -18.38
N ILE A 409 -12.42 -20.40 -18.27
CA ILE A 409 -11.99 -19.03 -18.58
C ILE A 409 -11.48 -18.92 -20.02
N LYS A 410 -12.14 -18.06 -20.79
CA LYS A 410 -11.83 -17.78 -22.19
C LYS A 410 -10.98 -16.52 -22.37
N ASP A 411 -10.11 -16.52 -23.38
CA ASP A 411 -9.18 -15.41 -23.66
C ASP A 411 -9.80 -14.31 -24.52
N PHE A 412 -10.73 -13.56 -23.92
CA PHE A 412 -11.34 -12.41 -24.59
C PHE A 412 -10.33 -11.33 -24.96
N ASN A 413 -9.25 -11.16 -24.19
CA ASN A 413 -8.18 -10.21 -24.43
C ASN A 413 -7.45 -10.46 -25.76
N LYS A 414 -7.26 -11.72 -26.16
CA LYS A 414 -6.72 -12.08 -27.47
C LYS A 414 -7.79 -12.16 -28.56
N TRP A 415 -9.03 -12.49 -28.21
CA TRP A 415 -10.13 -12.57 -29.17
C TRP A 415 -10.49 -11.20 -29.74
N TRP A 416 -10.77 -10.19 -28.90
CA TRP A 416 -11.35 -8.94 -29.41
C TRP A 416 -10.45 -8.17 -30.39
N PRO A 417 -9.10 -8.17 -30.26
CA PRO A 417 -8.22 -7.51 -31.23
C PRO A 417 -8.27 -8.13 -32.64
N THR A 418 -8.81 -9.35 -32.79
CA THR A 418 -8.99 -9.96 -34.11
C THR A 418 -10.20 -9.38 -34.86
N LEU A 419 -11.16 -8.79 -34.16
CA LEU A 419 -12.43 -8.31 -34.73
C LEU A 419 -12.60 -6.79 -34.63
N TYR A 420 -12.02 -6.16 -33.60
CA TYR A 420 -12.25 -4.77 -33.26
C TYR A 420 -10.96 -3.99 -33.07
N LYS A 421 -11.03 -2.68 -33.32
CA LYS A 421 -9.98 -1.69 -33.06
C LYS A 421 -9.95 -1.32 -31.58
N LYS A 422 -8.75 -1.04 -31.08
CA LYS A 422 -8.56 -0.56 -29.69
C LYS A 422 -9.11 0.85 -29.49
N THR A 423 -8.69 1.78 -30.34
CA THR A 423 -9.00 3.21 -30.21
C THR A 423 -9.38 3.78 -31.57
N VAL A 424 -10.47 4.53 -31.62
CA VAL A 424 -10.93 5.27 -32.81
C VAL A 424 -11.42 6.65 -32.38
N LEU A 425 -11.52 7.57 -33.34
CA LEU A 425 -12.14 8.87 -33.12
C LEU A 425 -13.67 8.76 -33.25
N SER A 426 -14.40 9.63 -32.56
CA SER A 426 -15.85 9.70 -32.67
C SER A 426 -16.26 10.17 -34.07
N ALA A 427 -17.37 9.65 -34.60
CA ALA A 427 -17.92 10.04 -35.88
C ALA A 427 -18.20 11.56 -35.95
N GLU A 428 -18.64 12.14 -34.84
CA GLU A 428 -18.97 13.56 -34.69
C GLU A 428 -17.71 14.47 -34.72
N SER A 429 -16.52 13.91 -34.56
CA SER A 429 -15.27 14.70 -34.46
C SER A 429 -14.15 14.21 -35.39
N TYR A 430 -14.43 13.26 -36.28
CA TYR A 430 -13.43 12.65 -37.17
C TYR A 430 -12.89 13.59 -38.26
N GLY A 431 -13.69 14.57 -38.71
CA GLY A 431 -13.43 15.40 -39.88
C GLY A 431 -12.07 16.13 -39.91
N ARG A 432 -11.55 16.37 -41.12
CA ARG A 432 -10.28 17.12 -41.32
C ARG A 432 -10.38 18.57 -40.82
N ASN A 433 -11.59 19.13 -40.81
CA ASN A 433 -11.86 20.51 -40.39
C ASN A 433 -12.06 20.66 -38.88
N VAL A 434 -12.05 19.56 -38.12
CA VAL A 434 -12.19 19.61 -36.66
C VAL A 434 -10.80 19.76 -36.03
N PRO A 435 -10.52 20.83 -35.27
CA PRO A 435 -9.26 21.02 -34.58
C PRO A 435 -8.91 19.80 -33.71
N ARG A 436 -7.62 19.43 -33.65
CA ARG A 436 -7.15 18.23 -32.92
C ARG A 436 -7.63 18.17 -31.47
N GLN A 437 -7.74 19.32 -30.79
CA GLN A 437 -8.20 19.43 -29.40
C GLN A 437 -9.69 19.13 -29.22
N GLN A 438 -10.49 19.27 -30.28
CA GLN A 438 -11.93 18.98 -30.27
C GLN A 438 -12.23 17.54 -30.71
N LYS A 439 -11.20 16.78 -31.13
CA LYS A 439 -11.35 15.38 -31.52
C LYS A 439 -11.51 14.51 -30.28
N GLN A 440 -12.62 13.78 -30.22
CA GLN A 440 -12.90 12.85 -29.15
C GLN A 440 -12.39 11.46 -29.52
N SER A 441 -11.35 11.01 -28.82
CA SER A 441 -10.87 9.62 -28.90
C SER A 441 -11.71 8.71 -28.01
N PHE A 442 -11.85 7.45 -28.42
CA PHE A 442 -12.51 6.44 -27.60
C PHE A 442 -11.63 6.05 -26.41
N THR A 443 -12.07 6.45 -25.22
CA THR A 443 -11.44 6.09 -23.94
C THR A 443 -12.54 5.64 -22.99
N PRO A 444 -12.63 4.33 -22.64
CA PRO A 444 -13.71 3.81 -21.80
C PRO A 444 -13.93 4.61 -20.52
N ALA A 445 -12.86 5.00 -19.84
CA ALA A 445 -12.92 5.72 -18.57
C ALA A 445 -13.76 7.02 -18.63
N SER A 446 -13.82 7.68 -19.80
CA SER A 446 -14.48 8.98 -20.01
C SER A 446 -16.01 8.91 -20.09
N PHE A 447 -16.62 7.73 -20.18
CA PHE A 447 -18.06 7.59 -20.43
C PHE A 447 -18.75 6.79 -19.32
N MET A 448 -19.98 7.12 -18.98
CA MET A 448 -20.76 6.42 -17.94
C MET A 448 -21.91 5.59 -18.49
N GLU A 449 -22.27 5.78 -19.76
CA GLU A 449 -23.27 4.99 -20.45
C GLU A 449 -22.77 4.61 -21.84
N PHE A 450 -22.99 3.34 -22.19
CA PHE A 450 -22.59 2.71 -23.44
C PHE A 450 -23.80 2.01 -24.03
N LYS A 451 -24.13 2.32 -25.27
CA LYS A 451 -25.21 1.69 -26.04
C LYS A 451 -24.61 0.98 -27.25
N TYR A 452 -24.81 -0.33 -27.29
CA TYR A 452 -24.28 -1.21 -28.32
C TYR A 452 -25.38 -1.46 -29.35
N LEU A 453 -25.11 -1.15 -30.61
CA LEU A 453 -26.10 -1.15 -31.69
C LEU A 453 -25.82 -2.28 -32.71
N GLN A 454 -26.87 -2.84 -33.32
CA GLN A 454 -26.79 -3.94 -34.30
C GLN A 454 -25.86 -3.67 -35.49
N ASN A 455 -25.68 -2.40 -35.86
CA ASN A 455 -24.75 -2.02 -36.92
C ASN A 455 -23.26 -2.10 -36.50
N GLY A 456 -22.95 -2.65 -35.31
CA GLY A 456 -21.60 -2.79 -34.77
C GLY A 456 -21.03 -1.49 -34.20
N SER A 457 -21.84 -0.43 -34.10
CA SER A 457 -21.43 0.85 -33.56
C SER A 457 -21.70 0.96 -32.06
N LEU A 458 -20.84 1.73 -31.40
CA LEU A 458 -20.92 2.01 -29.98
C LEU A 458 -21.24 3.48 -29.78
N GLN A 459 -22.40 3.78 -29.22
CA GLN A 459 -22.76 5.14 -28.80
C GLN A 459 -22.48 5.29 -27.31
N THR A 460 -21.77 6.34 -26.92
CA THR A 460 -21.44 6.61 -25.52
C THR A 460 -21.85 8.02 -25.10
N SER A 461 -22.00 8.21 -23.79
CA SER A 461 -22.22 9.52 -23.17
C SER A 461 -21.41 9.64 -21.88
N GLU A 462 -20.92 10.86 -21.62
CA GLU A 462 -20.12 11.17 -20.43
C GLU A 462 -20.93 10.93 -19.14
N PHE A 463 -22.24 11.18 -19.20
CA PHE A 463 -23.18 10.94 -18.12
C PHE A 463 -24.37 10.12 -18.63
N ILE A 464 -24.98 9.35 -17.73
CA ILE A 464 -26.20 8.59 -18.02
C ILE A 464 -27.32 9.54 -18.46
N GLY A 465 -27.85 9.35 -19.67
CA GLY A 465 -28.82 10.27 -20.26
C GLY A 465 -28.25 11.63 -20.68
N GLY A 466 -26.93 11.74 -20.86
CA GLY A 466 -26.26 12.96 -21.33
C GLY A 466 -26.71 13.37 -22.74
N LEU A 467 -26.83 14.69 -22.96
CA LEU A 467 -27.23 15.27 -24.25
C LEU A 467 -26.15 15.07 -25.32
N LYS A 468 -24.88 15.26 -24.95
CA LYS A 468 -23.74 15.04 -25.85
C LYS A 468 -23.43 13.55 -25.92
N LYS A 469 -23.53 13.01 -27.13
CA LYS A 469 -23.26 11.60 -27.43
C LYS A 469 -22.09 11.50 -28.42
N HIS A 470 -21.34 10.42 -28.31
CA HIS A 470 -20.22 10.11 -29.19
C HIS A 470 -20.40 8.71 -29.77
N THR A 471 -20.31 8.61 -31.09
CA THR A 471 -20.49 7.34 -31.80
C THR A 471 -19.15 6.84 -32.32
N PHE A 472 -18.80 5.61 -32.01
CA PHE A 472 -17.53 4.99 -32.37
C PHE A 472 -17.74 3.73 -33.19
N GLN A 473 -17.06 3.66 -34.35
CA GLN A 473 -17.04 2.48 -35.21
C GLN A 473 -15.82 1.64 -34.87
N LEU A 474 -16.02 0.65 -33.98
CA LEU A 474 -14.92 -0.15 -33.43
C LEU A 474 -14.60 -1.38 -34.28
N LYS A 475 -15.50 -1.84 -35.15
CA LYS A 475 -15.24 -2.98 -36.02
C LYS A 475 -14.05 -2.75 -36.96
N GLN A 476 -13.25 -3.79 -37.18
CA GLN A 476 -12.18 -3.73 -38.18
C GLN A 476 -12.76 -3.72 -39.61
N PRO A 477 -12.18 -2.96 -40.54
CA PRO A 477 -12.66 -2.91 -41.93
C PRO A 477 -12.46 -4.27 -42.60
N GLY A 478 -13.43 -4.72 -43.39
CA GLY A 478 -13.33 -5.97 -44.17
C GLY A 478 -13.58 -7.25 -43.38
N ILE A 479 -13.60 -7.21 -42.04
CA ILE A 479 -13.88 -8.38 -41.20
C ILE A 479 -15.39 -8.54 -41.04
N ARG A 480 -15.93 -9.69 -41.47
CA ARG A 480 -17.34 -10.07 -41.30
C ARG A 480 -17.40 -11.42 -40.59
N PRO A 481 -17.35 -11.46 -39.25
CA PRO A 481 -17.47 -12.70 -38.53
C PRO A 481 -18.85 -13.31 -38.78
N ASN A 482 -18.94 -14.64 -38.82
CA ASN A 482 -20.23 -15.32 -38.84
C ASN A 482 -20.94 -15.05 -37.50
N PRO A 483 -22.13 -14.42 -37.49
CA PRO A 483 -22.84 -14.08 -36.26
C PRO A 483 -23.00 -15.27 -35.30
N SER A 484 -23.36 -16.45 -35.82
CA SER A 484 -23.62 -17.63 -34.99
C SER A 484 -22.35 -18.28 -34.43
N LYS A 485 -21.16 -17.89 -34.90
CA LYS A 485 -19.88 -18.48 -34.51
C LYS A 485 -18.92 -17.49 -33.85
N ILE A 486 -19.41 -16.31 -33.46
CA ILE A 486 -18.52 -15.24 -32.99
C ILE A 486 -17.73 -15.62 -31.73
N PHE A 487 -18.24 -16.59 -30.95
CA PHE A 487 -17.63 -17.11 -29.73
C PHE A 487 -17.18 -18.59 -29.82
N ASP A 488 -17.33 -19.25 -30.98
CA ASP A 488 -17.13 -20.72 -31.12
C ASP A 488 -15.66 -21.17 -31.08
N ALA A 489 -14.71 -20.23 -31.12
CA ALA A 489 -13.27 -20.50 -31.18
C ALA A 489 -12.48 -19.67 -30.16
N LEU A 490 -13.07 -19.43 -28.98
CA LEU A 490 -12.36 -18.75 -27.91
C LEU A 490 -11.32 -19.69 -27.28
N ASP A 491 -10.06 -19.28 -27.36
CA ASP A 491 -8.96 -19.94 -26.65
C ASP A 491 -9.20 -19.92 -25.13
N ILE A 492 -8.64 -20.91 -24.43
CA ILE A 492 -8.58 -20.90 -22.97
C ILE A 492 -7.51 -19.89 -22.54
N ALA A 493 -7.85 -19.01 -21.59
CA ALA A 493 -6.93 -17.95 -21.14
C ALA A 493 -5.66 -18.47 -20.44
N TYR A 494 -5.74 -19.69 -19.90
CA TYR A 494 -4.71 -20.31 -19.09
C TYR A 494 -4.45 -21.76 -19.57
N PRO A 495 -3.80 -21.94 -20.73
CA PRO A 495 -3.58 -23.28 -21.31
C PRO A 495 -2.70 -24.18 -20.43
N GLU A 496 -1.85 -23.59 -19.59
CA GLU A 496 -0.98 -24.28 -18.63
C GLU A 496 -1.73 -24.80 -17.38
N LYS A 497 -3.06 -24.69 -17.34
CA LYS A 497 -3.98 -25.16 -16.28
C LYS A 497 -3.83 -24.52 -14.90
N LYS A 498 -2.74 -23.83 -14.59
CA LYS A 498 -2.53 -23.11 -13.33
C LYS A 498 -1.92 -21.73 -13.57
N VAL A 499 -2.38 -20.74 -12.82
CA VAL A 499 -1.77 -19.39 -12.82
C VAL A 499 -0.55 -19.42 -11.91
N PRO A 500 0.64 -18.97 -12.40
CA PRO A 500 1.83 -18.91 -11.56
C PRO A 500 1.62 -18.04 -10.31
N ILE A 501 2.05 -18.50 -9.14
CA ILE A 501 1.92 -17.80 -7.85
C ILE A 501 3.24 -17.15 -7.44
N ASN A 502 3.18 -15.99 -6.80
CA ASN A 502 4.39 -15.34 -6.28
C ASN A 502 5.17 -16.28 -5.33
N LYS A 503 6.48 -16.45 -5.54
CA LYS A 503 7.31 -17.39 -4.76
C LYS A 503 7.28 -17.12 -3.25
N HIS A 504 7.38 -15.85 -2.84
CA HIS A 504 7.30 -15.48 -1.41
C HIS A 504 5.94 -15.82 -0.79
N LYS A 505 4.88 -15.85 -1.60
CA LYS A 505 3.56 -16.27 -1.15
C LYS A 505 3.51 -17.78 -0.91
N VAL A 506 4.04 -18.59 -1.83
CA VAL A 506 4.13 -20.05 -1.65
C VAL A 506 4.93 -20.39 -0.38
N ASP A 507 6.06 -19.70 -0.16
CA ASP A 507 6.87 -19.90 1.05
C ASP A 507 6.14 -19.51 2.33
N ALA A 508 5.38 -18.42 2.32
CA ALA A 508 4.53 -18.03 3.45
C ALA A 508 3.40 -19.04 3.72
N VAL A 509 2.77 -19.58 2.66
CA VAL A 509 1.73 -20.61 2.77
C VAL A 509 2.27 -21.90 3.37
N ARG A 510 3.53 -22.27 3.10
CA ARG A 510 4.18 -23.42 3.75
C ARG A 510 4.18 -23.29 5.28
N ASN A 511 4.39 -22.07 5.80
CA ASN A 511 4.33 -21.80 7.23
C ASN A 511 2.91 -21.85 7.81
N LEU A 512 1.87 -21.79 6.97
CA LEU A 512 0.47 -21.92 7.38
C LEU A 512 0.03 -23.37 7.56
N LEU A 513 0.76 -24.35 7.01
CA LEU A 513 0.43 -25.79 7.10
C LEU A 513 0.25 -26.28 8.54
N LYS A 514 0.98 -25.71 9.51
CA LYS A 514 0.85 -26.04 10.95
C LYS A 514 -0.52 -25.69 11.54
N TYR A 515 -1.30 -24.84 10.87
CA TYR A 515 -2.63 -24.44 11.29
C TYR A 515 -3.75 -25.22 10.58
N ILE A 516 -3.41 -26.06 9.60
CA ILE A 516 -4.36 -26.85 8.83
C ILE A 516 -4.60 -28.18 9.54
N PRO A 517 -5.85 -28.57 9.85
CA PRO A 517 -6.16 -29.84 10.52
C PRO A 517 -5.63 -31.04 9.72
N GLU A 518 -4.88 -31.93 10.38
CA GLU A 518 -4.32 -33.14 9.74
C GLU A 518 -5.39 -34.18 9.42
N GLU A 519 -6.47 -34.21 10.19
CA GLU A 519 -7.59 -35.17 10.04
C GLU A 519 -8.44 -34.91 8.78
N ASN A 520 -8.31 -33.74 8.14
CA ASN A 520 -9.05 -33.39 6.94
C ASN A 520 -8.16 -33.56 5.70
N GLU A 521 -8.24 -34.75 5.10
CA GLU A 521 -7.43 -35.15 3.94
C GLU A 521 -7.63 -34.22 2.73
N ASP A 522 -8.86 -33.79 2.44
CA ASP A 522 -9.16 -32.90 1.32
C ASP A 522 -8.54 -31.52 1.51
N CYS A 523 -8.65 -30.95 2.71
CA CYS A 523 -7.96 -29.72 3.07
C CYS A 523 -6.46 -29.88 2.87
N ARG A 524 -5.87 -30.94 3.41
CA ARG A 524 -4.42 -31.15 3.35
C ARG A 524 -3.93 -31.26 1.91
N LYS A 525 -4.62 -32.06 1.10
CA LYS A 525 -4.33 -32.26 -0.32
C LYS A 525 -4.42 -30.98 -1.12
N PHE A 526 -5.37 -30.09 -0.81
CA PHE A 526 -5.46 -28.79 -1.46
C PHE A 526 -4.22 -27.92 -1.22
N TYR A 527 -3.74 -27.84 0.03
CA TYR A 527 -2.53 -27.06 0.32
C TYR A 527 -1.28 -27.70 -0.27
N GLU A 528 -1.17 -29.03 -0.25
CA GLU A 528 -0.06 -29.74 -0.85
C GLU A 528 -0.03 -29.54 -2.38
N ASP A 529 -1.18 -29.62 -3.06
CA ASP A 529 -1.30 -29.25 -4.49
C ASP A 529 -0.88 -27.79 -4.72
N TYR A 530 -1.37 -26.85 -3.91
CA TYR A 530 -1.03 -25.43 -4.02
C TYR A 530 0.49 -25.18 -3.95
N LEU A 531 1.20 -25.90 -3.08
CA LEU A 531 2.66 -25.75 -2.95
C LEU A 531 3.44 -26.26 -4.17
N THR A 532 2.81 -27.03 -5.06
CA THR A 532 3.41 -27.50 -6.32
C THR A 532 3.08 -26.61 -7.53
N TRP A 533 2.25 -25.57 -7.36
CA TRP A 533 1.85 -24.72 -8.47
C TRP A 533 3.03 -23.93 -9.05
N PRO A 534 2.98 -23.57 -10.35
CA PRO A 534 4.03 -22.77 -10.98
C PRO A 534 4.28 -21.50 -10.17
N THR A 535 5.54 -21.06 -10.09
CA THR A 535 5.90 -19.85 -9.34
C THR A 535 6.44 -18.74 -10.21
N THR A 536 6.18 -17.49 -9.84
CA THR A 536 6.77 -16.28 -10.45
C THR A 536 7.42 -15.39 -9.39
N MET A 537 8.35 -14.53 -9.81
CA MET A 537 8.92 -13.48 -8.96
C MET A 537 8.07 -12.19 -8.99
N GLU A 538 7.15 -12.07 -9.94
CA GLU A 538 6.23 -10.93 -10.05
C GLU A 538 5.17 -10.97 -8.93
N GLU A 539 4.71 -9.79 -8.48
CA GLU A 539 3.56 -9.71 -7.58
C GLU A 539 2.26 -9.89 -8.38
N ASN A 540 1.39 -10.80 -7.93
CA ASN A 540 0.10 -11.13 -8.56
C ASN A 540 -1.05 -10.27 -8.05
#